data_AF-A0A927JKQ7-F1
#
_entry.id   AF-A0A927JKQ7-F1
#
_cell.length_a   1.000
_cell.length_b   1.000
_cell.length_c   1.000
_cell.angle_alpha   90.00
_cell.angle_beta   90.00
_cell.angle_gamma   90.00
#
_symmetry.space_group_name_H-M   'P 1'
#
loop_
_entity.id
_entity.type
_entity.pdbx_description
1 polymer ?
#
loop_
_entity_poly.entity_id
_entity_poly.type
_entity_poly.pdbx_seq_one_letter_code
_entity_poly.pdbx_strand_id
1 'polypeptide(L)'
;MDVNHLLIAQAALKAAVTEAGSQSALARLLGVTQRAVWRWVTEGKPLPAQHVEACERETRVPKEKLRPDLPWDKSSLPSLPSISTIEEVAR
;
A
#
# COMPACT_ATOMS: atom_id res chain seq x y z
N MET A 1 18.30 -4.83 -1.97
CA MET A 1 17.12 -4.16 -2.55
C MET A 1 17.36 -4.08 -4.05
N ASP A 2 16.63 -4.87 -4.81
CA ASP A 2 16.72 -4.90 -6.27
C ASP A 2 16.32 -3.54 -6.87
N VAL A 3 17.04 -3.08 -7.89
CA VAL A 3 16.79 -1.80 -8.58
C VAL A 3 15.35 -1.67 -9.10
N ASN A 4 14.71 -2.79 -9.46
CA ASN A 4 13.33 -2.81 -9.91
C ASN A 4 12.33 -2.45 -8.80
N HIS A 5 12.57 -2.91 -7.57
CA HIS A 5 11.67 -2.63 -6.43
C HIS A 5 11.71 -1.17 -6.01
N LEU A 6 12.89 -0.53 -6.05
CA LEU A 6 13.05 0.88 -5.72
C LEU A 6 12.30 1.78 -6.72
N LEU A 7 12.36 1.46 -8.01
CA LEU A 7 11.68 2.24 -9.05
C LEU A 7 10.15 2.15 -8.91
N ILE A 8 9.63 0.96 -8.62
CA ILE A 8 8.20 0.73 -8.38
C ILE A 8 7.72 1.53 -7.16
N ALA A 9 8.46 1.44 -6.04
CA ALA A 9 8.13 2.17 -4.81
C ALA A 9 8.12 3.69 -5.03
N GLN A 10 9.13 4.21 -5.73
CA GLN A 10 9.23 5.65 -5.99
C GLN A 10 8.12 6.15 -6.91
N ALA A 11 7.77 5.38 -7.95
CA ALA A 11 6.65 5.70 -8.84
C ALA A 11 5.30 5.66 -8.08
N ALA A 12 5.10 4.66 -7.22
CA ALA A 12 3.90 4.53 -6.39
C ALA A 12 3.75 5.69 -5.40
N LEU A 13 4.84 6.09 -4.73
CA LEU A 13 4.85 7.26 -3.84
C LEU A 13 4.55 8.56 -4.59
N LYS A 14 5.08 8.75 -5.80
CA LYS A 14 4.74 9.90 -6.65
C LYS A 14 3.26 9.90 -7.03
N ALA A 15 2.71 8.75 -7.41
CA ALA A 15 1.29 8.61 -7.69
C ALA A 15 0.44 8.96 -6.46
N ALA A 16 0.81 8.45 -5.27
CA ALA A 16 0.12 8.76 -4.02
C ALA A 16 0.14 10.27 -3.70
N VAL A 17 1.26 10.95 -3.97
CA VAL A 17 1.37 12.41 -3.83
C VAL A 17 0.45 13.15 -4.81
N THR A 18 0.34 12.66 -6.05
CA THR A 18 -0.56 13.23 -7.06
C THR A 18 -2.03 13.04 -6.68
N GLU A 19 -2.42 11.85 -6.22
CA GLU A 19 -3.79 11.57 -5.75
C GLU A 19 -4.17 12.41 -4.52
N ALA A 20 -3.22 12.60 -3.60
CA ALA A 20 -3.39 13.51 -2.46
C ALA A 20 -3.34 15.01 -2.87
N GLY A 21 -2.91 15.31 -4.10
CA GLY A 21 -2.76 16.66 -4.68
C GLY A 21 -1.42 17.35 -4.40
N SER A 22 -0.76 17.08 -3.27
CA SER A 22 0.59 17.60 -2.99
C SER A 22 1.30 16.85 -1.87
N GLN A 23 2.63 17.01 -1.75
CA GLN A 23 3.40 16.41 -0.65
C GLN A 23 2.93 16.91 0.72
N SER A 24 2.56 18.19 0.82
CA SER A 24 2.01 18.77 2.05
C SER A 24 0.62 18.23 2.38
N ALA A 25 -0.22 17.97 1.37
CA ALA A 25 -1.53 17.37 1.57
C ALA A 25 -1.42 15.92 2.04
N LEU A 26 -0.59 15.12 1.38
CA LEU A 26 -0.31 13.74 1.80
C LEU A 26 0.25 13.69 3.22
N ALA A 27 1.15 14.61 3.57
CA ALA A 27 1.71 14.70 4.91
C ALA A 27 0.63 14.95 5.98
N ARG A 28 -0.33 15.85 5.71
CA ARG A 28 -1.47 16.10 6.62
C ARG A 28 -2.36 14.88 6.78
N LEU A 29 -2.66 14.18 5.69
CA LEU A 29 -3.48 12.96 5.71
C LEU A 29 -2.83 11.84 6.53
N LEU A 30 -1.50 11.71 6.44
CA LEU A 30 -0.71 10.72 7.17
C LEU A 30 -0.30 11.16 8.59
N GLY A 31 -0.57 12.40 8.98
CA GLY A 31 -0.12 12.96 10.26
C GLY A 31 1.40 13.10 10.39
N VAL A 32 2.12 13.26 9.28
CA VAL A 32 3.58 13.40 9.24
C VAL A 32 4.00 14.79 8.76
N THR A 33 5.30 15.08 8.84
CA THR A 33 5.84 16.33 8.26
C THR A 33 6.00 16.20 6.75
N GLN A 34 5.81 17.30 6.01
CA GLN A 34 6.08 17.33 4.56
C GLN A 34 7.51 16.89 4.23
N ARG A 35 8.48 17.23 5.09
CA ARG A 35 9.89 16.81 4.93
C ARG A 35 10.04 15.29 4.98
N ALA A 36 9.24 14.58 5.78
CA ALA A 36 9.24 13.11 5.79
C ALA A 36 8.81 12.56 4.42
N VAL A 37 7.73 13.11 3.85
CA VAL A 37 7.25 12.74 2.51
C VAL A 37 8.32 13.03 1.45
N TRP A 38 8.95 14.21 1.50
CA TRP A 38 10.05 14.55 0.59
C TRP A 38 11.20 13.55 0.67
N ARG A 39 11.58 13.09 1.86
CA ARG A 39 12.63 12.06 2.02
C ARG A 39 12.25 10.73 1.38
N TRP A 40 10.99 10.32 1.48
CA TRP A 40 10.54 9.07 0.85
C TRP A 40 10.57 9.17 -0.68
N VAL A 41 10.13 10.29 -1.23
CA VAL A 41 10.05 10.50 -2.68
C VAL A 41 11.43 10.78 -3.30
N THR A 42 12.23 11.66 -2.69
CA THR A 42 13.46 12.21 -3.26
C THR A 42 14.72 11.48 -2.80
N GLU A 43 14.84 11.16 -1.50
CA GLU A 43 15.99 10.40 -0.99
C GLU A 43 15.85 8.87 -1.24
N GLY A 44 14.71 8.43 -1.78
CA GLY A 44 14.44 7.01 -2.04
C GLY A 44 14.33 6.17 -0.77
N LYS A 45 14.02 6.80 0.37
CA LYS A 45 13.84 6.07 1.63
C LYS A 45 12.51 5.30 1.61
N PRO A 46 12.50 4.06 2.14
CA PRO A 46 11.29 3.27 2.18
C PRO A 46 10.22 3.94 3.06
N LEU A 47 8.96 3.88 2.61
CA LEU A 47 7.81 4.28 3.42
C LEU A 47 7.72 3.38 4.67
N PRO A 48 7.67 3.94 5.89
CA PRO A 48 7.50 3.15 7.11
C PRO A 48 6.19 2.35 7.07
N ALA A 49 6.22 1.09 7.52
CA ALA A 49 5.09 0.16 7.40
C ALA A 49 3.80 0.72 8.02
N GLN A 50 3.90 1.42 9.15
CA GLN A 50 2.78 2.07 9.85
C GLN A 50 2.02 3.11 9.00
N HIS A 51 2.65 3.68 7.97
CA HIS A 51 2.03 4.67 7.09
C HIS A 51 1.53 4.06 5.78
N VAL A 52 1.86 2.81 5.48
CA VAL A 52 1.47 2.18 4.21
C VAL A 52 -0.03 2.01 4.13
N GLU A 53 -0.68 1.52 5.19
CA GLU A 53 -2.13 1.32 5.22
C GLU A 53 -2.90 2.65 5.16
N ALA A 54 -2.43 3.66 5.88
CA ALA A 54 -3.00 4.99 5.81
C ALA A 54 -2.83 5.58 4.41
N CYS A 55 -1.66 5.41 3.79
CA CYS A 55 -1.41 5.89 2.43
C CYS A 55 -2.33 5.19 1.42
N GLU A 56 -2.49 3.87 1.51
CA GLU A 56 -3.41 3.08 0.68
C GLU A 56 -4.86 3.56 0.83
N ARG A 57 -5.32 3.78 2.06
CA ARG A 57 -6.69 4.23 2.31
C ARG A 57 -6.98 5.61 1.71
N GLU A 58 -6.07 6.55 1.89
CA GLU A 58 -6.29 7.95 1.48
C GLU A 58 -6.02 8.18 -0.01
N THR A 59 -5.06 7.45 -0.60
CA THR A 59 -4.62 7.67 -2.00
C THR A 59 -5.03 6.57 -2.96
N ARG A 60 -5.60 5.46 -2.46
CA ARG A 60 -5.97 4.26 -3.23
C ARG A 60 -4.80 3.61 -3.98
N VAL A 61 -3.56 3.96 -3.64
CA VAL A 61 -2.38 3.29 -4.18
C VAL A 61 -2.14 2.00 -3.40
N PRO A 62 -2.01 0.85 -4.09
CA PRO A 62 -1.86 -0.44 -3.42
C PRO A 62 -0.55 -0.52 -2.63
N LYS A 63 -0.64 -1.07 -1.42
CA LYS A 63 0.50 -1.25 -0.51
C LYS A 63 1.63 -2.09 -1.09
N GLU A 64 1.34 -3.06 -1.96
CA GLU A 64 2.37 -3.86 -2.62
C GLU A 64 3.26 -3.03 -3.55
N LYS A 65 2.71 -1.94 -4.12
CA LYS A 65 3.50 -1.02 -4.93
C LYS A 65 4.26 0.00 -4.09
N LEU A 66 3.69 0.45 -2.96
CA LEU A 66 4.35 1.38 -2.05
C LEU A 66 5.55 0.76 -1.33
N ARG A 67 5.46 -0.52 -0.99
CA ARG A 67 6.49 -1.27 -0.27
C ARG A 67 6.60 -2.69 -0.84
N PRO A 68 7.18 -2.84 -2.05
CA PRO A 68 7.38 -4.13 -2.70
C PRO A 68 8.38 -5.03 -1.94
N ASP A 69 9.20 -4.46 -1.06
CA ASP A 69 10.14 -5.22 -0.23
C ASP A 69 9.47 -6.03 0.89
N LEU A 70 8.18 -5.80 1.17
CA LEU A 70 7.45 -6.53 2.21
C LEU A 70 6.58 -7.63 1.60
N PRO A 71 6.55 -8.82 2.21
CA PRO A 71 5.54 -9.82 1.90
C PRO A 71 4.20 -9.36 2.48
N TRP A 72 3.29 -8.92 1.61
CA TRP A 72 1.92 -8.60 1.98
C TRP A 72 1.13 -9.89 2.05
N ASP A 73 0.69 -10.26 3.25
CA ASP A 73 -0.14 -11.43 3.43
C ASP A 73 -1.51 -11.18 2.77
N LYS A 74 -1.75 -11.83 1.64
CA LYS A 74 -3.06 -11.87 0.95
C LYS A 74 -3.99 -12.90 1.59
N SER A 75 -3.50 -13.66 2.58
CA SER A 75 -4.14 -14.85 3.15
C SER A 75 -4.92 -14.57 4.43
N SER A 76 -5.63 -13.44 4.53
CA SER A 76 -6.69 -13.29 5.54
C SER A 76 -8.08 -13.65 5.00
N LEU A 77 -8.20 -14.06 3.73
CA LEU A 77 -9.44 -14.68 3.28
C LEU A 77 -9.56 -16.01 4.03
N PRO A 78 -10.59 -16.23 4.88
CA PRO A 78 -10.93 -17.59 5.26
C PRO A 78 -11.11 -18.33 3.95
N SER A 79 -10.40 -19.43 3.76
CA SER A 79 -10.62 -20.33 2.62
C SER A 79 -12.13 -20.53 2.54
N LEU A 80 -12.76 -19.98 1.50
CA LEU A 80 -14.20 -20.14 1.31
C LEU A 80 -14.45 -21.65 1.41
N PRO A 81 -15.40 -22.12 2.24
CA PRO A 81 -15.72 -23.53 2.25
C PRO A 81 -16.08 -23.89 0.81
N SER A 82 -15.32 -24.81 0.22
CA SER A 82 -15.64 -25.37 -1.09
C SER A 82 -17.12 -25.72 -1.09
N ILE A 83 -17.87 -25.11 -2.01
CA ILE A 83 -19.29 -25.35 -2.18
C ILE A 83 -19.44 -26.75 -2.77
N SER A 84 -19.36 -27.78 -1.92
CA SER A 84 -19.58 -29.19 -2.27
C SER A 84 -20.61 -29.86 -1.36
N THR A 85 -21.43 -29.08 -0.65
CA THR A 85 -22.49 -29.62 0.24
C THR A 85 -23.79 -28.83 0.07
N ILE A 86 -24.33 -28.79 -1.16
CA ILE A 86 -25.72 -28.34 -1.39
C ILE A 86 -26.63 -29.53 -1.78
N GLU A 87 -26.09 -30.74 -1.98
CA GLU A 87 -26.86 -31.87 -2.49
C GLU A 87 -27.41 -32.86 -1.44
N GLU A 88 -27.49 -32.48 -0.15
CA GLU A 88 -27.95 -33.41 0.90
C GLU A 88 -28.95 -32.78 1.90
N VAL A 89 -29.85 -31.92 1.42
CA VAL A 89 -31.03 -31.43 2.17
C VAL A 89 -32.34 -31.71 1.43
N ALA A 90 -32.35 -32.67 0.51
CA ALA A 90 -33.57 -33.09 -0.18
C ALA A 90 -33.59 -34.58 -0.55
N ARG A 91 -33.43 -35.49 0.43
CA ARG A 91 -34.11 -36.78 0.39
C ARG A 91 -34.15 -37.49 1.73
#